data_AF-S7RN12-F1
#
_entry.id   AF-S7RN12-F1
#
_cell.length_a   1.000
_cell.length_b   1.000
_cell.length_c   1.000
_cell.angle_alpha   90.00
_cell.angle_beta   90.00
_cell.angle_gamma   90.00
#
_symmetry.space_group_name_H-M   'P 1'
#
loop_
_entity.id
_entity.type
_entity.pdbx_description
1 polymer ?
#
loop_
_entity_poly.entity_id
_entity_poly.type
_entity_poly.pdbx_seq_one_letter_code
_entity_poly.pdbx_strand_id
1 'polypeptide(L)'
;QFPRFLYPDGREYDKNNLEDGLFGGHVMIRCAKHLLVGPASALRPTGYKKGRAGNAKVMGVNSITPRIIAYIAVQVGFALSDVQEWNQLDHDFNYQSFFWNILTLFED
;
A
#
# COMPACT_ATOMS: atom_id res chain seq x y z
N GLN A 1 16.24 -1.69 0.32
CA GLN A 1 15.56 -1.54 1.63
C GLN A 1 14.18 -0.97 1.38
N PHE A 2 13.17 -1.46 2.10
CA PHE A 2 11.77 -1.03 1.92
C PHE A 2 11.35 0.01 2.99
N PRO A 3 10.44 0.95 2.66
CA PRO A 3 9.94 1.94 3.62
C PRO A 3 9.28 1.32 4.86
N ARG A 4 9.44 1.97 6.04
CA ARG A 4 8.93 1.45 7.33
C ARG A 4 7.42 1.23 7.37
N PHE A 5 6.65 2.04 6.64
CA PHE A 5 5.19 1.97 6.62
C PHE A 5 4.65 0.66 6.01
N LEU A 6 5.49 -0.10 5.31
CA LEU A 6 5.13 -1.41 4.76
C LEU A 6 5.05 -2.50 5.83
N TYR A 7 5.65 -2.30 7.00
CA TYR A 7 5.76 -3.31 8.05
C TYR A 7 4.84 -3.01 9.24
N PRO A 8 4.34 -4.04 9.97
CA PRO A 8 3.58 -3.88 11.21
C PRO A 8 4.29 -2.98 12.22
N ASP A 9 3.50 -2.32 13.08
CA ASP A 9 4.05 -1.56 14.20
C ASP A 9 4.68 -2.49 15.24
N GLY A 10 5.68 -2.01 15.99
CA GLY A 10 6.39 -2.79 17.01
C GLY A 10 7.31 -3.90 16.48
N ARG A 11 7.35 -4.13 15.16
CA ARG A 11 8.29 -5.06 14.53
C ARG A 11 9.69 -4.46 14.47
N GLU A 12 10.67 -5.23 14.96
CA GLU A 12 12.10 -4.92 14.84
C GLU A 12 12.62 -5.30 13.45
N TYR A 13 13.62 -4.56 12.99
CA TYR A 13 14.24 -4.77 11.68
C TYR A 13 15.13 -6.03 11.71
N ASP A 14 14.78 -7.04 10.92
CA ASP A 14 15.63 -8.21 10.67
C ASP A 14 16.36 -8.07 9.33
N LYS A 15 17.67 -7.84 9.40
CA LYS A 15 18.53 -7.73 8.20
C LYS A 15 18.64 -9.02 7.39
N ASN A 16 18.39 -10.17 8.01
CA ASN A 16 18.48 -11.48 7.36
C ASN A 16 17.16 -11.88 6.71
N ASN A 17 16.05 -11.21 7.06
CA ASN A 17 14.72 -11.48 6.54
C ASN A 17 13.93 -10.18 6.36
N LEU A 18 14.20 -9.49 5.25
CA LEU A 18 13.58 -8.22 4.92
C LEU A 18 12.10 -8.35 4.52
N GLU A 19 11.64 -9.54 4.13
CA GLU A 19 10.26 -9.77 3.69
C GLU A 19 9.33 -10.11 4.84
N ASP A 20 9.88 -10.45 6.00
CA ASP A 20 9.08 -10.81 7.15
C ASP A 20 8.20 -9.62 7.59
N GLY A 21 6.89 -9.85 7.60
CA GLY A 21 5.88 -8.84 7.86
C GLY A 21 5.73 -7.77 6.77
N LEU A 22 6.35 -7.92 5.60
CA LEU A 22 6.20 -6.97 4.50
C LEU A 22 4.74 -6.88 4.04
N PHE A 23 4.31 -5.67 3.69
CA PHE A 23 2.92 -5.30 3.35
C PHE A 23 1.90 -5.44 4.50
N GLY A 24 2.32 -5.83 5.69
CA GLY A 24 1.48 -5.93 6.90
C GLY A 24 1.32 -4.60 7.67
N GLY A 25 1.86 -3.50 7.16
CA GLY A 25 1.77 -2.19 7.80
C GLY A 25 0.33 -1.69 8.00
N HIS A 26 0.03 -1.15 9.17
CA HIS A 26 -1.33 -0.70 9.49
C HIS A 26 -1.80 0.45 8.59
N VAL A 27 -0.90 1.36 8.18
CA VAL A 27 -1.21 2.45 7.23
C VAL A 27 -1.54 1.88 5.86
N MET A 28 -0.75 0.91 5.37
CA MET A 28 -1.02 0.19 4.12
C MET A 28 -2.42 -0.42 4.11
N ILE A 29 -2.78 -1.16 5.15
CA ILE A 29 -4.09 -1.82 5.25
C ILE A 29 -5.23 -0.79 5.27
N ARG A 30 -5.05 0.32 5.99
CA ARG A 30 -6.05 1.40 6.06
C ARG A 30 -6.24 2.09 4.71
N CYS A 31 -5.15 2.41 4.02
CA CYS A 31 -5.19 3.02 2.69
C CYS A 31 -5.77 2.07 1.64
N ALA A 32 -5.43 0.77 1.68
CA ALA A 32 -6.03 -0.25 0.84
C ALA A 32 -7.56 -0.25 0.97
N LYS A 33 -8.07 -0.25 2.20
CA LYS A 33 -9.50 -0.21 2.48
C LYS A 33 -10.14 1.10 2.05
N HIS A 34 -9.47 2.22 2.30
CA HIS A 34 -9.94 3.53 1.85
C HIS A 34 -10.08 3.58 0.32
N LEU A 35 -9.07 3.14 -0.41
CA LEU A 35 -9.02 3.16 -1.87
C LEU A 35 -9.97 2.16 -2.51
N LEU A 36 -10.09 0.94 -1.98
CA LEU A 36 -10.81 -0.16 -2.63
C LEU A 36 -12.26 -0.31 -2.14
N VAL A 37 -12.54 -0.02 -0.88
CA VAL A 37 -13.86 -0.21 -0.27
C VAL A 37 -14.54 1.14 -0.02
N GLY A 38 -13.80 2.09 0.54
CA GLY A 38 -14.23 3.47 0.75
C GLY A 38 -13.81 4.03 2.11
N PRO A 39 -13.89 5.36 2.32
CA PRO A 39 -13.31 6.06 3.47
C PRO A 39 -13.77 5.52 4.83
N ALA A 40 -15.08 5.26 4.97
CA ALA A 40 -15.67 4.79 6.22
C ALA A 40 -15.17 3.40 6.67
N SER A 41 -14.56 2.63 5.77
CA SER A 41 -14.04 1.30 6.08
C SER A 41 -12.64 1.31 6.68
N ALA A 42 -11.84 2.36 6.44
CA ALA A 42 -10.40 2.37 6.70
C ALA A 42 -10.05 1.92 8.13
N LEU A 43 -10.76 2.43 9.14
CA LEU A 43 -10.52 2.14 10.56
C LEU A 43 -11.41 1.02 11.15
N ARG A 44 -12.31 0.43 10.35
CA ARG A 44 -13.26 -0.61 10.83
C ARG A 44 -12.71 -2.03 10.65
N PRO A 45 -13.24 -3.05 11.32
CA PRO A 45 -12.84 -4.43 11.06
C PRO A 45 -13.07 -4.85 9.60
N THR A 46 -12.38 -5.92 9.18
CA THR A 46 -12.57 -6.53 7.86
C THR A 46 -14.04 -6.91 7.65
N GLY A 47 -14.54 -6.71 6.43
CA GLY A 47 -15.94 -6.97 6.07
C GLY A 47 -16.90 -5.79 6.30
N TYR A 48 -16.48 -4.75 7.02
CA TYR A 48 -17.29 -3.53 7.14
C TYR A 48 -17.38 -2.79 5.80
N LYS A 49 -18.61 -2.54 5.36
CA LYS A 49 -18.93 -1.70 4.19
C LYS A 49 -20.14 -0.82 4.51
N LYS A 50 -20.14 0.41 4.01
CA LYS A 50 -21.25 1.37 4.17
C LYS A 50 -21.42 2.20 2.91
N GLY A 51 -22.66 2.37 2.46
CA GLY A 51 -22.99 3.23 1.32
C GLY A 51 -22.85 2.51 -0.03
N ARG A 52 -22.36 3.26 -1.04
CA ARG A 52 -22.26 2.82 -2.44
C ARG A 52 -21.18 1.74 -2.62
N ALA A 53 -21.21 1.08 -3.78
CA ALA A 53 -20.17 0.16 -4.20
C ALA A 53 -18.80 0.85 -4.18
N GLY A 54 -17.83 0.24 -3.48
CA GLY A 54 -16.44 0.71 -3.46
C GLY A 54 -15.72 0.48 -4.78
N ASN A 55 -14.56 1.10 -4.95
CA ASN A 55 -13.80 1.06 -6.21
C ASN A 55 -13.46 -0.37 -6.64
N ALA A 56 -13.16 -1.29 -5.71
CA ALA A 56 -12.91 -2.69 -6.07
C ALA A 56 -14.10 -3.31 -6.79
N LYS A 57 -15.34 -3.05 -6.33
CA LYS A 57 -16.54 -3.54 -6.99
C LYS A 57 -16.76 -2.87 -8.36
N VAL A 58 -16.51 -1.56 -8.45
CA VAL A 58 -16.62 -0.78 -9.70
C VAL A 58 -15.62 -1.28 -10.75
N MET A 59 -14.40 -1.59 -10.34
CA MET A 59 -13.33 -2.08 -11.21
C MET A 59 -13.36 -3.61 -11.43
N GLY A 60 -14.30 -4.33 -10.82
CA GLY A 60 -14.37 -5.80 -10.93
C GLY A 60 -13.24 -6.55 -10.21
N VAL A 61 -12.55 -5.91 -9.26
CA VAL A 61 -11.47 -6.49 -8.46
C VAL A 61 -12.05 -7.37 -7.35
N ASN A 62 -11.85 -8.68 -7.48
CA ASN A 62 -12.26 -9.66 -6.47
C ASN A 62 -11.10 -10.17 -5.60
N SER A 63 -9.86 -9.89 -5.99
CA SER A 63 -8.65 -10.23 -5.25
C SER A 63 -7.61 -9.13 -5.41
N ILE A 64 -6.81 -8.90 -4.37
CA ILE A 64 -5.70 -7.96 -4.41
C ILE A 64 -4.54 -8.64 -5.15
N THR A 65 -4.15 -8.06 -6.29
CA THR A 65 -3.01 -8.52 -7.08
C THR A 65 -1.71 -7.86 -6.61
N PRO A 66 -0.53 -8.43 -6.92
CA PRO A 66 0.77 -7.77 -6.70
C PRO A 66 0.81 -6.32 -7.20
N ARG A 67 0.20 -6.07 -8.37
CA ARG A 67 0.11 -4.73 -8.97
C ARG A 67 -0.73 -3.76 -8.14
N ILE A 68 -1.81 -4.23 -7.51
CA ILE A 68 -2.61 -3.43 -6.60
C ILE A 68 -1.83 -3.15 -5.30
N ILE A 69 -1.05 -4.12 -4.80
CA ILE A 69 -0.17 -3.93 -3.62
C ILE A 69 0.86 -2.82 -3.91
N ALA A 70 1.58 -2.93 -5.03
CA ALA A 70 2.55 -1.93 -5.46
C ALA A 70 1.92 -0.54 -5.63
N TYR A 71 0.73 -0.48 -6.24
CA TYR A 71 -0.03 0.76 -6.38
C TYR A 71 -0.36 1.38 -5.02
N ILE A 72 -0.91 0.61 -4.07
CA ILE A 72 -1.25 1.11 -2.73
C ILE A 72 0.00 1.60 -2.01
N ALA A 73 1.13 0.87 -2.10
CA ALA A 73 2.39 1.27 -1.48
C ALA A 73 2.88 2.63 -2.01
N VAL A 74 2.81 2.84 -3.32
CA VAL A 74 3.13 4.13 -3.95
C VAL A 74 2.21 5.24 -3.45
N GLN A 75 0.89 5.00 -3.40
CA GLN A 75 -0.08 5.98 -2.90
C GLN A 75 0.17 6.34 -1.44
N VAL A 76 0.55 5.37 -0.60
CA VAL A 76 0.91 5.62 0.80
C VAL A 76 2.20 6.40 0.91
N GLY A 77 3.23 6.04 0.13
CA GLY A 77 4.50 6.78 0.09
C GLY A 77 4.29 8.25 -0.26
N PHE A 78 3.52 8.50 -1.33
CA PHE A 78 3.18 9.87 -1.75
C PHE A 78 2.37 10.61 -0.70
N ALA A 79 1.33 9.99 -0.11
CA ALA A 79 0.52 10.62 0.93
C ALA A 79 1.26 10.92 2.23
N LEU A 80 2.41 10.28 2.47
CA LEU A 80 3.29 10.54 3.62
C LEU A 80 4.44 11.51 3.29
N SER A 81 4.62 11.86 2.02
CA SER A 81 5.60 12.86 1.57
C SER A 81 5.09 14.28 1.81
N ASP A 82 5.99 15.26 1.74
CA ASP A 82 5.66 16.69 1.75
C ASP A 82 5.37 17.25 0.34
N VAL A 83 5.46 16.40 -0.70
CA VAL A 83 5.20 16.77 -2.08
C VAL A 83 3.72 17.11 -2.27
N GLN A 84 3.47 18.30 -2.83
CA GLN A 84 2.12 18.82 -3.04
C GLN A 84 1.45 18.27 -4.31
N GLU A 85 2.24 17.90 -5.31
CA GLU A 85 1.75 17.47 -6.61
C GLU A 85 2.43 16.17 -7.03
N TRP A 86 1.69 15.32 -7.73
CA TRP A 86 2.24 14.06 -8.20
C TRP A 86 3.43 14.29 -9.16
N ASN A 87 4.59 13.74 -8.80
CA ASN A 87 5.76 13.65 -9.65
C ASN A 87 6.32 12.23 -9.56
N GLN A 88 6.94 11.73 -10.63
CA GLN A 88 7.60 10.42 -10.63
C GLN A 88 8.80 10.39 -9.69
N LEU A 89 9.51 11.51 -9.58
CA LEU A 89 10.66 11.69 -8.71
C LEU A 89 10.33 12.70 -7.62
N ASP A 90 10.47 12.25 -6.38
CA ASP A 90 10.34 13.04 -5.16
C ASP A 90 11.71 13.08 -4.48
N HIS A 91 12.45 14.17 -4.70
CA HIS A 91 13.85 14.27 -4.30
C HIS A 91 14.68 13.05 -4.77
N ASP A 92 15.10 12.20 -3.84
CA ASP A 92 15.86 10.97 -4.11
C ASP A 92 14.98 9.72 -4.23
N PHE A 93 13.66 9.85 -4.05
CA PHE A 93 12.69 8.76 -4.10
C PHE A 93 11.98 8.69 -5.45
N ASN A 94 12.20 7.59 -6.19
CA ASN A 94 11.53 7.35 -7.46
C ASN A 94 10.34 6.40 -7.28
N TYR A 95 9.11 6.91 -7.43
CA TYR A 95 7.89 6.13 -7.27
C TYR A 95 7.74 5.02 -8.31
N GLN A 96 8.23 5.23 -9.53
CA GLN A 96 8.21 4.20 -10.57
C GLN A 96 9.16 3.06 -10.21
N SER A 97 10.40 3.36 -9.82
CA SER A 97 11.35 2.34 -9.37
C SER A 97 10.81 1.60 -8.15
N PHE A 98 10.20 2.30 -7.20
CA PHE A 98 9.59 1.70 -6.03
C PHE A 98 8.47 0.71 -6.39
N PHE A 99 7.61 1.09 -7.34
CA PHE A 99 6.54 0.21 -7.85
C PHE A 99 7.10 -1.07 -8.46
N TRP A 100 8.10 -0.97 -9.34
CA TRP A 100 8.70 -2.14 -10.00
C TRP A 100 9.46 -3.02 -9.01
N ASN A 101 10.20 -2.43 -8.07
CA ASN A 101 10.89 -3.18 -7.02
C ASN A 101 9.91 -4.02 -6.17
N ILE A 102 8.71 -3.51 -5.90
CA ILE A 102 7.67 -4.30 -5.21
C ILE A 102 7.18 -5.45 -6.10
N LEU A 103 6.95 -5.19 -7.40
CA LEU A 103 6.48 -6.24 -8.30
C LEU A 103 7.46 -7.39 -8.46
N THR A 104 8.77 -7.10 -8.53
CA THR A 104 9.82 -8.12 -8.62
C THR A 104 9.79 -9.11 -7.47
N LEU A 105 9.37 -8.69 -6.26
CA LEU A 105 9.21 -9.60 -5.11
C LEU A 105 8.16 -10.71 -5.31
N PHE A 106 7.27 -10.56 -6.28
CA PHE A 106 6.23 -11.54 -6.60
C PHE A 106 6.55 -12.34 -7.88
N GLU A 107 7.68 -12.06 -8.51
CA GLU A 107 8.14 -12.73 -9.74
C GLU A 107 9.21 -13.81 -9.45
N ASP A 108 9.70 -13.88 -8.21
CA ASP A 108 10.56 -14.94 -7.66
C ASP A 108 9.74 -16.06 -6.97
#